data_AF-A0A967K0D7-F1
#
_entry.id   AF-A0A967K0D7-F1
#
_cell.length_a   1.000
_cell.length_b   1.000
_cell.length_c   1.000
_cell.angle_alpha   90.00
_cell.angle_beta   90.00
_cell.angle_gamma   90.00
#
_symmetry.space_group_name_H-M   'P 1'
#
loop_
_entity.id
_entity.type
_entity.pdbx_description
1 polymer ?
#
loop_
_entity_poly.entity_id
_entity_poly.type
_entity_poly.pdbx_seq_one_letter_code
_entity_poly.pdbx_strand_id
1 'polypeptide(L)'
;AEVAAALTASEMPVVLNVWASWCVPCRSEAPLLERAASRFDGQVHFIALNVRDGQTEARRFIAEFFAGAPLDHWSDRGGNIPTD
;
A
#
# COMPACT_ATOMS: atom_id res chain seq x y z
N ALA A 1 -4.95 6.79 -12.28
CA ALA A 1 -4.28 8.05 -12.68
C ALA A 1 -3.37 8.58 -11.57
N GLU A 2 -3.87 8.66 -10.33
CA GLU A 2 -3.07 9.22 -9.23
C GLU A 2 -1.84 8.35 -8.89
N VAL A 3 -1.99 7.02 -8.74
CA VAL A 3 -0.88 6.13 -8.34
C VAL A 3 0.26 6.20 -9.35
N ALA A 4 -0.05 6.14 -10.65
CA ALA A 4 0.95 6.23 -11.71
C ALA A 4 1.76 7.53 -11.64
N ALA A 5 1.10 8.67 -11.37
CA ALA A 5 1.80 9.94 -11.20
C ALA A 5 2.77 9.92 -10.00
N ALA A 6 2.35 9.35 -8.86
CA ALA A 6 3.23 9.20 -7.70
C ALA A 6 4.44 8.28 -7.99
N LEU A 7 4.24 7.19 -8.73
CA LEU A 7 5.33 6.31 -9.13
C LEU A 7 6.37 7.04 -10.00
N THR A 8 5.91 7.84 -10.97
CA THR A 8 6.82 8.55 -11.89
C THR A 8 7.52 9.76 -11.27
N ALA A 9 6.97 10.33 -10.19
CA ALA A 9 7.52 11.50 -9.52
C ALA A 9 8.46 11.16 -8.36
N SER A 10 8.52 9.90 -7.92
CA SER A 10 9.34 9.51 -6.77
C SER A 10 10.83 9.51 -7.11
N GLU A 11 11.61 10.26 -6.33
CA GLU A 11 13.07 10.28 -6.41
C GLU A 11 13.73 9.08 -5.70
N MET A 12 12.92 8.25 -5.02
CA MET A 12 13.33 7.03 -4.33
C MET A 12 12.79 5.79 -5.04
N PRO A 13 13.45 4.61 -4.87
CA PRO A 13 12.83 3.34 -5.24
C PRO A 13 11.47 3.19 -4.55
N VAL A 14 10.48 2.68 -5.30
CA VAL A 14 9.11 2.52 -4.80
C VAL A 14 8.79 1.04 -4.60
N VAL A 15 8.23 0.70 -3.43
CA VAL A 15 7.58 -0.58 -3.17
C VAL A 15 6.07 -0.35 -3.17
N LEU A 16 5.40 -0.88 -4.19
CA LEU A 16 3.95 -0.87 -4.29
C LEU A 16 3.38 -2.20 -3.75
N ASN A 17 2.73 -2.15 -2.60
CA ASN A 17 1.97 -3.27 -2.07
C ASN A 17 0.50 -3.15 -2.50
N VAL A 18 0.04 -4.08 -3.34
CA VAL A 18 -1.37 -4.18 -3.73
C VAL A 18 -2.06 -5.18 -2.80
N TRP A 19 -3.14 -4.75 -2.14
CA TRP A 19 -3.78 -5.57 -1.10
C TRP A 19 -5.30 -5.38 -1.05
N ALA A 20 -5.97 -6.33 -0.41
CA ALA A 20 -7.37 -6.26 -0.03
C ALA A 20 -7.59 -6.95 1.32
N SER A 21 -8.61 -6.55 2.08
CA SER A 21 -8.87 -7.02 3.45
C SER A 21 -9.13 -8.52 3.53
N TRP A 22 -9.71 -9.08 2.47
CA TRP A 22 -10.04 -10.49 2.29
C TRP A 22 -8.86 -11.32 1.74
N CYS A 23 -7.76 -10.69 1.35
CA CYS A 23 -6.59 -11.37 0.81
C CYS A 23 -5.77 -12.01 1.95
N VAL A 24 -5.86 -13.33 2.10
CA VAL A 24 -5.14 -14.09 3.14
C VAL A 24 -3.61 -13.94 3.03
N PRO A 25 -2.98 -14.04 1.85
CA PRO A 25 -1.54 -13.79 1.73
C PRO A 25 -1.15 -12.38 2.19
N CYS A 26 -1.94 -11.37 1.81
CA CYS A 26 -1.69 -9.97 2.16
C CYS A 26 -1.64 -9.75 3.68
N ARG A 27 -2.49 -10.45 4.46
CA ARG A 27 -2.44 -10.40 5.94
C ARG A 27 -1.13 -10.96 6.50
N SER A 28 -0.56 -11.97 5.85
CA SER A 28 0.72 -12.57 6.27
C SER A 28 1.91 -11.68 5.91
N GLU A 29 1.82 -10.97 4.78
CA GLU A 29 2.85 -10.04 4.29
C GLU A 29 2.84 -8.69 5.02
N ALA A 30 1.68 -8.20 5.45
CA ALA A 30 1.53 -6.85 5.99
C ALA A 30 2.46 -6.54 7.19
N PRO A 31 2.66 -7.43 8.18
CA PRO A 31 3.63 -7.18 9.25
C PRO A 31 5.09 -7.10 8.76
N LEU A 32 5.44 -7.80 7.68
CA LEU A 32 6.79 -7.73 7.11
C LEU A 32 6.99 -6.40 6.38
N LEU A 33 5.96 -5.93 5.67
CA LEU A 33 5.97 -4.65 4.98
C LEU A 33 6.01 -3.47 5.96
N GLU A 34 5.24 -3.51 7.05
CA GLU A 34 5.30 -2.50 8.12
C GLU A 34 6.73 -2.34 8.65
N ARG A 35 7.38 -3.45 9.02
CA ARG A 35 8.77 -3.42 9.51
C ARG A 35 9.75 -2.94 8.46
N ALA A 36 9.55 -3.31 7.19
CA ALA A 36 10.40 -2.86 6.10
C ALA A 36 10.27 -1.36 5.86
N ALA A 37 9.05 -0.82 5.85
CA ALA A 37 8.78 0.60 5.70
C ALA A 37 9.47 1.42 6.80
N SER A 38 9.31 1.00 8.06
CA SER A 38 9.98 1.64 9.19
C SER A 38 11.50 1.56 9.11
N ARG A 39 12.06 0.44 8.60
CA ARG A 39 13.51 0.25 8.47
C ARG A 39 14.14 1.09 7.36
N PHE A 40 13.43 1.30 6.26
CA PHE A 40 13.93 1.98 5.06
C PHE A 40 13.33 3.37 4.88
N ASP A 41 12.80 3.95 5.95
CA ASP A 41 12.26 5.31 5.94
C ASP A 41 13.30 6.32 5.40
N GLY A 42 12.85 7.21 4.52
CA GLY A 42 13.69 8.16 3.78
C GLY A 42 14.63 7.55 2.73
N GLN A 43 14.60 6.24 2.48
CA GLN A 43 15.40 5.57 1.44
C GLN A 43 14.55 4.86 0.39
N VAL A 44 13.37 4.36 0.78
CA VAL A 44 12.43 3.68 -0.10
C VAL A 44 11.05 4.24 0.19
N HIS A 45 10.32 4.57 -0.87
CA HIS A 45 8.94 5.01 -0.77
C HIS A 45 8.02 3.80 -0.81
N PHE A 46 7.22 3.59 0.23
CA PHE A 46 6.27 2.49 0.28
C PHE A 46 4.85 2.99 0.09
N ILE A 47 4.13 2.35 -0.82
CA ILE A 47 2.73 2.67 -1.14
C ILE A 47 1.88 1.42 -0.90
N ALA A 48 0.86 1.54 -0.06
CA ALA A 48 -0.12 0.50 0.21
C ALA A 48 -1.41 0.79 -0.59
N LEU A 49 -1.57 0.12 -1.72
CA LEU A 49 -2.69 0.27 -2.63
C LEU A 49 -3.79 -0.75 -2.30
N ASN A 50 -4.84 -0.27 -1.66
CA ASN A 50 -6.06 -1.01 -1.45
C ASN A 50 -6.84 -1.18 -2.77
N VAL A 51 -7.26 -2.40 -3.07
CA VAL A 51 -8.12 -2.71 -4.21
C VAL A 51 -9.36 -3.47 -3.75
N ARG A 52 -10.52 -3.14 -4.35
CA ARG A 52 -11.77 -3.92 -4.21
C ARG A 52 -12.32 -4.07 -2.78
N ASP A 53 -11.88 -3.26 -1.82
CA ASP A 53 -12.54 -3.13 -0.51
C ASP A 53 -13.52 -1.95 -0.46
N GLY A 54 -14.48 -2.05 0.47
CA GLY A 54 -15.19 -0.87 0.97
C GLY A 54 -14.34 -0.07 1.96
N GLN A 55 -14.68 1.20 2.18
CA GLN A 55 -13.93 2.09 3.08
C GLN A 55 -13.78 1.52 4.51
N THR A 56 -14.82 0.87 5.02
CA THR A 56 -14.81 0.28 6.36
C THR A 56 -13.76 -0.82 6.50
N GLU A 57 -13.75 -1.77 5.56
CA GLU A 57 -12.82 -2.90 5.58
C GLU A 57 -11.37 -2.44 5.36
N ALA A 58 -11.17 -1.49 4.44
CA ALA A 58 -9.85 -0.92 4.19
C ALA A 58 -9.30 -0.22 5.44
N ARG A 59 -10.10 0.63 6.10
CA ARG A 59 -9.69 1.30 7.34
C ARG A 59 -9.38 0.33 8.46
N ARG A 60 -10.18 -0.74 8.60
CA ARG A 60 -9.93 -1.78 9.60
C ARG A 60 -8.61 -2.48 9.37
N PHE A 61 -8.32 -2.87 8.14
CA PHE A 61 -7.04 -3.50 7.79
C PHE A 61 -5.85 -2.58 8.05
N ILE A 62 -5.95 -1.30 7.65
CA ILE A 62 -4.88 -0.30 7.91
C ILE A 62 -4.65 -0.14 9.42
N ALA A 63 -5.71 -0.03 10.21
CA ALA A 63 -5.60 0.06 11.66
C ALA A 63 -5.01 -1.21 12.30
N GLU A 64 -5.25 -2.38 11.71
CA GLU A 64 -4.74 -3.66 12.20
C GLU A 64 -3.25 -3.84 11.90
N PHE A 65 -2.79 -3.47 10.70
CA PHE A 65 -1.46 -3.84 10.22
C PHE A 65 -0.48 -2.68 9.99
N PHE A 66 -0.97 -1.46 9.81
CA PHE A 66 -0.16 -0.33 9.34
C PHE A 66 -0.26 0.93 10.22
N ALA A 67 -0.86 0.84 11.41
CA ALA A 67 -1.22 1.99 12.26
C ALA A 67 -0.06 2.91 12.71
N GLY A 68 1.20 2.59 12.41
CA GLY A 68 2.36 3.43 12.70
C GLY A 68 3.46 3.37 11.64
N ALA A 69 3.19 2.79 10.48
CA ALA A 69 4.17 2.63 9.41
C ALA A 69 4.25 3.90 8.54
N PRO A 70 5.43 4.30 8.04
CA PRO A 70 5.56 5.38 7.06
C PRO A 70 5.15 4.88 5.66
N LEU A 71 3.85 4.55 5.51
CA LEU A 71 3.25 4.02 4.29
C LEU A 71 2.20 5.01 3.78
N ASP A 72 2.25 5.35 2.50
CA ASP A 72 1.15 6.08 1.90
C ASP A 72 0.00 5.13 1.56
N HIS A 73 -1.21 5.45 2.02
CA HIS A 73 -2.40 4.62 1.81
C HIS A 73 -3.27 5.15 0.68
N TRP A 74 -3.41 4.33 -0.36
CA TRP A 74 -4.13 4.67 -1.58
C TRP A 74 -5.24 3.64 -1.81
N SER A 75 -6.31 4.05 -2.48
CA SER A 75 -7.41 3.11 -2.82
C SER A 75 -7.78 3.28 -4.28
N ASP A 76 -7.68 2.19 -5.03
CA ASP A 76 -8.19 2.11 -6.41
C ASP A 76 -9.43 1.21 -6.44
N ARG A 77 -10.60 1.83 -6.33
CA ARG A 77 -11.89 1.12 -6.45
C ARG A 77 -12.21 0.71 -7.88
N GLY A 78 -11.54 1.30 -8.89
CA GLY A 78 -11.73 0.97 -10.30
C GLY A 78 -10.93 -0.23 -10.77
N GLY A 79 -9.85 -0.59 -10.06
CA GLY A 79 -8.95 -1.68 -10.45
C GLY A 79 -8.11 -1.35 -11.69
N ASN A 80 -7.95 -0.07 -12.02
CA ASN A 80 -7.18 0.38 -13.17
C ASN A 80 -5.71 0.56 -12.75
N ILE A 81 -5.00 -0.56 -12.64
CA ILE A 81 -3.53 -0.57 -12.70
C ILE A 81 -3.19 -0.64 -14.20
N PRO A 82 -2.62 0.43 -14.81
CA PRO A 82 -2.22 0.37 -16.21
C PRO A 82 -1.19 -0.73 -16.38
N THR A 83 -1.46 -1.70 -17.26
CA THR A 83 -0.52 -2.79 -17.61
C THR A 83 -0.01 -2.65 -19.04
N ASP A 84 0.08 -1.42 -19.55
CA ASP A 84 0.65 -1.01 -20.83
C ASP A 84 0.33 0.48 -21.09
#